data_AF-A0A1H9F221-F1
#
_entry.id   AF-A0A1H9F221-F1
#
_cell.length_a   1.000
_cell.length_b   1.000
_cell.length_c   1.000
_cell.angle_alpha   90.00
_cell.angle_beta   90.00
_cell.angle_gamma   90.00
#
_symmetry.space_group_name_H-M   'P 1'
#
loop_
_entity.id
_entity.type
_entity.pdbx_description
1 polymer ?
#
loop_
_entity_poly.entity_id
_entity_poly.type
_entity_poly.pdbx_seq_one_letter_code
_entity_poly.pdbx_strand_id
1 'polypeptide(L)'
;MISSVATCRAKKWVEKQMVIIDTETTGLGDDAEIIEVAALRCDGKIMLNTLVKPLKPIPVSATAIHGITNEMIANAPSWPEVIGQLILAAGSDDFLAYNSAFDARLIKQTTYEHYGVISVLFERFHERHCCVMDAYAMYRGIKKGDGYKKHKLIDAAEHEGVVIEGSAHRALSDCLLTLELIKVMAKGDGHE
;
A
#
# COMPACT_ATOMS: atom_id res chain seq x y z
N MET A 1 -10.80 -23.89 -8.59
CA MET A 1 -11.26 -22.93 -9.64
C MET A 1 -11.14 -21.46 -9.21
N ILE A 2 -11.46 -21.07 -7.97
CA ILE A 2 -11.38 -19.65 -7.53
C ILE A 2 -9.94 -19.21 -7.15
N SER A 3 -9.18 -20.03 -6.42
CA SER A 3 -7.74 -19.79 -6.15
C SER A 3 -6.98 -19.51 -7.46
N SER A 4 -7.32 -20.22 -8.56
CA SER A 4 -6.68 -20.03 -9.86
C SER A 4 -6.84 -18.61 -10.47
N VAL A 5 -7.90 -17.87 -10.16
CA VAL A 5 -8.08 -16.49 -10.65
C VAL A 5 -7.18 -15.53 -9.88
N ALA A 6 -7.13 -15.64 -8.56
CA ALA A 6 -6.24 -14.83 -7.72
C ALA A 6 -4.77 -15.11 -8.04
N THR A 7 -4.40 -16.38 -8.23
CA THR A 7 -3.06 -16.78 -8.68
C THR A 7 -2.71 -16.21 -10.05
N CYS A 8 -3.61 -16.30 -11.04
CA CYS A 8 -3.37 -15.72 -12.36
C CYS A 8 -3.17 -14.19 -12.27
N ARG A 9 -3.96 -13.51 -11.44
CA ARG A 9 -3.82 -12.08 -11.20
C ARG A 9 -2.46 -11.73 -10.57
N ALA A 10 -2.05 -12.48 -9.54
CA ALA A 10 -0.76 -12.30 -8.89
C ALA A 10 0.43 -12.58 -9.81
N LYS A 11 0.36 -13.62 -10.66
CA LYS A 11 1.38 -13.89 -11.70
C LYS A 11 1.54 -12.69 -12.64
N LYS A 12 0.42 -12.15 -13.14
CA LYS A 12 0.42 -10.97 -14.01
C LYS A 12 1.05 -9.75 -13.34
N TRP A 13 0.80 -9.53 -12.04
CA TRP A 13 1.40 -8.45 -11.27
C TRP A 13 2.92 -8.57 -11.21
N VAL A 14 3.42 -9.77 -10.93
CA VAL A 14 4.86 -10.09 -10.90
C VAL A 14 5.47 -9.93 -12.29
N GLU A 15 4.88 -10.52 -13.33
CA GLU A 15 5.38 -10.45 -14.71
C GLU A 15 5.51 -9.01 -15.22
N LYS A 16 4.51 -8.17 -14.92
CA LYS A 16 4.51 -6.75 -15.28
C LYS A 16 5.37 -5.87 -14.37
N GLN A 17 5.89 -6.40 -13.28
CA GLN A 17 6.67 -5.65 -12.31
C GLN A 17 5.91 -4.44 -11.76
N MET A 18 4.62 -4.64 -11.46
CA MET A 18 3.74 -3.60 -10.94
C MET A 18 4.27 -3.05 -9.62
N VAL A 19 3.91 -1.80 -9.34
CA VAL A 19 4.39 -1.08 -8.16
C VAL A 19 3.42 -1.27 -7.00
N ILE A 20 3.95 -1.70 -5.87
CA ILE A 20 3.27 -1.77 -4.58
C ILE A 20 3.51 -0.46 -3.86
N ILE A 21 2.46 0.13 -3.29
CA ILE A 21 2.46 1.37 -2.53
C ILE A 21 1.83 1.09 -1.17
N ASP A 22 2.40 1.71 -0.14
CA ASP A 22 1.84 1.77 1.21
C ASP A 22 2.10 3.15 1.80
N THR A 23 1.20 3.59 2.70
CA THR A 23 1.24 4.91 3.32
C THR A 23 1.01 4.85 4.83
N GLU A 24 1.84 5.58 5.59
CA GLU A 24 1.55 5.90 6.99
C GLU A 24 0.95 7.30 7.08
N THR A 25 0.09 7.52 8.07
CA THR A 25 -0.75 8.72 8.14
C THR A 25 -0.88 9.26 9.56
N THR A 26 -1.26 10.53 9.69
CA THR A 26 -1.56 11.15 10.98
C THR A 26 -2.85 10.61 11.63
N GLY A 27 -3.63 9.78 10.95
CA GLY A 27 -4.89 9.21 11.44
C GLY A 27 -5.70 8.53 10.33
N LEU A 28 -6.93 8.12 10.64
CA LEU A 28 -7.78 7.36 9.71
C LEU A 28 -8.96 8.16 9.13
N GLY A 29 -9.18 9.39 9.61
CA GLY A 29 -10.33 10.24 9.30
C GLY A 29 -10.08 11.24 8.17
N ASP A 30 -11.04 12.13 7.97
CA ASP A 30 -11.07 13.11 6.87
C ASP A 30 -10.02 14.23 7.03
N ASP A 31 -9.45 14.38 8.23
CA ASP A 31 -8.38 15.34 8.51
C ASP A 31 -6.98 14.72 8.46
N ALA A 32 -6.87 13.42 8.17
CA ALA A 32 -5.62 12.71 8.08
C ALA A 32 -4.77 13.18 6.90
N GLU A 33 -3.45 13.13 7.10
CA GLU A 33 -2.42 13.46 6.12
C GLU A 33 -1.42 12.32 6.01
N ILE A 34 -0.88 12.09 4.82
CA ILE A 34 0.20 11.13 4.62
C ILE A 34 1.52 11.69 5.18
N ILE A 35 2.23 10.84 5.94
CA ILE A 35 3.50 11.16 6.61
C ILE A 35 4.64 10.21 6.26
N GLU A 36 4.35 9.08 5.60
CA GLU A 36 5.34 8.18 5.02
C GLU A 36 4.77 7.59 3.74
N VAL A 37 5.62 7.42 2.73
CA VAL A 37 5.29 6.71 1.50
C VAL A 37 6.42 5.74 1.18
N ALA A 38 6.04 4.50 0.92
CA ALA A 38 6.89 3.54 0.27
C ALA A 38 6.30 3.11 -1.07
N ALA A 39 7.16 2.89 -2.05
CA ALA A 39 6.81 2.29 -3.33
C ALA A 39 7.92 1.33 -3.76
N LEU A 40 7.56 0.09 -4.10
CA LEU A 40 8.50 -0.90 -4.62
C LEU A 40 7.89 -1.73 -5.74
N ARG A 41 8.72 -2.18 -6.69
CA ARG A 41 8.29 -3.05 -7.79
C ARG A 41 8.20 -4.51 -7.34
N CYS A 42 7.43 -5.31 -8.06
CA CYS A 42 7.32 -6.75 -7.78
C CYS A 42 8.63 -7.56 -7.92
N ASP A 43 9.72 -6.98 -8.40
CA ASP A 43 11.08 -7.55 -8.38
C ASP A 43 11.82 -7.24 -7.06
N GLY A 44 11.21 -6.47 -6.15
CA GLY A 44 11.80 -6.02 -4.89
C GLY A 44 12.55 -4.69 -4.99
N LYS A 45 12.63 -4.06 -6.17
CA LYS A 45 13.31 -2.77 -6.32
C LYS A 45 12.51 -1.66 -5.63
N ILE A 46 13.11 -1.05 -4.61
CA ILE A 46 12.56 0.14 -3.94
C ILE A 46 12.67 1.33 -4.90
N MET A 47 11.53 1.95 -5.19
CA MET A 47 11.39 3.10 -6.09
C MET A 47 11.25 4.41 -5.31
N LEU A 48 10.59 4.35 -4.16
CA LEU A 48 10.43 5.47 -3.24
C LEU A 48 10.36 4.92 -1.81
N ASN A 49 11.02 5.59 -0.88
CA ASN A 49 10.90 5.34 0.56
C ASN A 49 11.24 6.64 1.28
N THR A 50 10.22 7.40 1.66
CA THR A 50 10.41 8.74 2.23
C THR A 50 9.36 9.05 3.28
N LEU A 51 9.79 9.81 4.27
CA LEU A 51 8.89 10.56 5.14
C LEU A 51 8.29 11.74 4.36
N VAL A 52 7.16 12.24 4.86
CA VAL A 52 6.45 13.41 4.34
C VAL A 52 6.16 14.34 5.50
N LYS A 53 6.39 15.63 5.30
CA LYS A 53 6.00 16.66 6.27
C LYS A 53 4.52 17.02 6.07
N PRO A 54 3.63 16.72 7.03
CA PRO A 54 2.24 17.14 7.03
C PRO A 54 2.11 18.64 7.39
N LEU A 55 0.94 19.20 7.14
CA LEU A 55 0.57 20.56 7.56
C LEU A 55 0.28 20.63 9.06
N LYS A 56 -0.22 19.56 9.66
CA LYS A 56 -0.54 19.46 11.09
C LYS A 56 0.42 18.51 11.83
N PRO A 57 0.68 18.74 13.13
CA PRO A 57 1.48 17.82 13.93
C PRO A 57 0.90 16.40 13.97
N ILE A 58 1.78 15.39 13.95
CA ILE A 58 1.40 13.98 14.12
C ILE A 58 0.82 13.78 15.54
N PRO A 59 -0.40 13.24 15.68
CA PRO A 59 -0.95 12.86 16.98
C PRO A 59 -0.15 11.75 17.67
N VAL A 60 -0.13 11.77 19.01
CA VAL A 60 0.56 10.75 19.81
C VAL A 60 -0.01 9.35 19.54
N SER A 61 -1.32 9.24 19.29
CA SER A 61 -1.97 7.97 18.96
C SER A 61 -1.47 7.37 17.64
N ALA A 62 -1.21 8.19 16.62
CA ALA A 62 -0.62 7.75 15.37
C ALA A 62 0.85 7.36 15.56
N THR A 63 1.60 8.22 16.27
CA THR A 63 3.01 7.93 16.65
C THR A 63 3.15 6.60 17.38
N ALA A 64 2.20 6.23 18.25
CA ALA A 64 2.21 4.96 18.97
C ALA A 64 2.03 3.72 18.07
N ILE A 65 1.50 3.89 16.85
CA ILE A 65 1.29 2.81 15.88
C ILE A 65 2.55 2.64 15.01
N HIS A 66 2.95 3.71 14.31
CA HIS A 66 4.00 3.65 13.29
C HIS A 66 5.38 4.13 13.77
N GLY A 67 5.47 4.73 14.96
CA GLY A 67 6.73 5.18 15.58
C GLY A 67 7.35 6.44 14.97
N ILE A 68 6.64 7.14 14.09
CA ILE A 68 7.14 8.35 13.41
C ILE A 68 6.81 9.57 14.27
N THR A 69 7.83 10.32 14.67
CA THR A 69 7.67 11.51 15.52
C THR A 69 7.73 12.80 14.72
N ASN A 70 7.19 13.89 15.28
CA ASN A 70 7.23 15.22 14.66
C ASN A 70 8.67 15.71 14.40
N GLU A 71 9.65 15.26 15.18
CA GLU A 71 11.07 15.59 15.00
C GLU A 71 11.65 14.88 13.78
N MET A 72 11.27 13.62 13.53
CA MET A 72 11.74 12.85 12.37
C MET A 72 11.31 13.47 11.04
N ILE A 73 10.10 14.02 10.99
CA ILE A 73 9.47 14.58 9.78
C ILE A 73 9.68 16.09 9.63
N ALA A 74 10.36 16.76 10.58
CA ALA A 74 10.46 18.22 10.60
C ALA A 74 11.11 18.81 9.34
N ASN A 75 12.07 18.07 8.76
CA ASN A 75 12.81 18.42 7.54
C ASN A 75 12.47 17.49 6.35
N ALA A 76 11.42 16.68 6.47
CA ALA A 76 10.96 15.82 5.38
C ALA A 76 10.40 16.68 4.21
N PRO A 77 10.42 16.16 2.97
CA PRO A 77 9.80 16.84 1.84
C PRO A 77 8.29 17.03 2.05
N SER A 78 7.73 18.03 1.38
CA SER A 78 6.29 18.28 1.38
C SER A 78 5.53 17.28 0.52
N TRP A 79 4.22 17.12 0.75
CA TRP A 79 3.40 16.21 -0.04
C TRP A 79 3.46 16.47 -1.57
N PRO A 80 3.39 17.72 -2.08
CA PRO A 80 3.49 17.99 -3.52
C PRO A 80 4.77 17.47 -4.17
N GLU A 81 5.90 17.51 -3.46
CA GLU A 81 7.17 16.96 -3.94
C GLU A 81 7.15 15.43 -4.01
N VAL A 82 6.53 14.80 -3.01
CA VAL A 82 6.47 13.34 -2.87
C VAL A 82 5.46 12.72 -3.85
N ILE A 83 4.27 13.30 -4.01
CA ILE A 83 3.26 12.78 -4.94
C ILE A 83 3.76 12.81 -6.39
N GLY A 84 4.55 13.84 -6.76
CA GLY A 84 5.19 13.89 -8.07
C GLY A 84 6.14 12.71 -8.30
N GLN A 85 6.95 12.36 -7.30
CA GLN A 85 7.84 11.20 -7.36
C GLN A 85 7.06 9.88 -7.38
N LEU A 86 5.98 9.78 -6.61
CA LEU A 86 5.13 8.59 -6.55
C LEU A 86 4.45 8.29 -7.88
N ILE A 87 3.89 9.31 -8.55
CA ILE A 87 3.29 9.18 -9.89
C ILE A 87 4.34 8.68 -10.90
N LEU A 88 5.57 9.24 -10.85
CA LEU A 88 6.66 8.79 -11.72
C LEU A 88 7.10 7.35 -11.41
N ALA A 89 7.13 6.97 -10.13
CA ALA A 89 7.46 5.62 -9.71
C ALA A 89 6.44 4.59 -10.20
N ALA A 90 5.14 4.89 -10.05
CA ALA A 90 4.05 4.02 -10.50
C ALA A 90 3.94 3.93 -12.04
N GLY A 91 4.32 5.00 -12.74
CA GLY A 91 4.31 5.04 -14.19
C GLY A 91 2.90 4.92 -14.77
N SER A 92 2.76 4.09 -15.80
CA SER A 92 1.49 3.91 -16.53
C SER A 92 0.82 2.58 -16.25
N ASP A 93 1.22 1.82 -15.24
CA ASP A 93 0.49 0.63 -14.77
C ASP A 93 -0.36 0.98 -13.54
N ASP A 94 -1.26 0.09 -13.16
CA ASP A 94 -2.01 0.28 -11.90
C ASP A 94 -1.02 0.06 -10.74
N PHE A 95 -1.17 0.80 -9.66
CA PHE A 95 -0.45 0.47 -8.44
C PHE A 95 -1.21 -0.58 -7.61
N LEU A 96 -0.47 -1.34 -6.82
CA LEU A 96 -0.98 -2.32 -5.88
C LEU A 96 -0.90 -1.71 -4.49
N ALA A 97 -1.92 -1.89 -3.68
CA ALA A 97 -1.86 -1.58 -2.26
C ALA A 97 -2.64 -2.66 -1.51
N TYR A 98 -2.22 -2.99 -0.29
CA TYR A 98 -2.87 -4.08 0.44
C TYR A 98 -4.34 -3.77 0.66
N ASN A 99 -4.62 -2.62 1.26
CA ASN A 99 -5.96 -2.07 1.38
C ASN A 99 -6.11 -0.85 0.45
N SER A 100 -6.13 -1.08 -0.87
CA SER A 100 -6.05 0.03 -1.83
C SER A 100 -7.11 1.11 -1.69
N ALA A 101 -8.30 0.78 -1.17
CA ALA A 101 -9.34 1.77 -0.91
C ALA A 101 -8.93 2.79 0.17
N PHE A 102 -8.13 2.38 1.15
CA PHE A 102 -7.57 3.25 2.16
C PHE A 102 -6.49 4.16 1.55
N ASP A 103 -5.42 3.58 1.00
CA ASP A 103 -4.31 4.34 0.42
C ASP A 103 -4.78 5.31 -0.67
N ALA A 104 -5.63 4.85 -1.60
CA ALA A 104 -6.14 5.71 -2.66
C ALA A 104 -6.95 6.89 -2.10
N ARG A 105 -7.80 6.65 -1.09
CA ARG A 105 -8.56 7.72 -0.43
C ARG A 105 -7.62 8.72 0.23
N LEU A 106 -6.62 8.27 0.99
CA LEU A 106 -5.67 9.13 1.69
C LEU A 106 -4.80 9.93 0.72
N ILE A 107 -4.36 9.32 -0.38
CA ILE A 107 -3.65 9.99 -1.47
C ILE A 107 -4.52 11.09 -2.06
N LYS A 108 -5.80 10.82 -2.34
CA LYS A 108 -6.75 11.80 -2.86
C LYS A 108 -6.99 12.96 -1.89
N GLN A 109 -7.34 12.63 -0.65
CA GLN A 109 -7.61 13.57 0.42
C GLN A 109 -6.41 14.49 0.66
N THR A 110 -5.21 13.92 0.82
CA THR A 110 -3.99 14.71 1.01
C THR A 110 -3.70 15.58 -0.21
N THR A 111 -3.85 15.06 -1.43
CA THR A 111 -3.57 15.83 -2.65
C THR A 111 -4.53 16.98 -2.87
N TYR A 112 -5.83 16.74 -2.73
CA TYR A 112 -6.86 17.74 -3.04
C TYR A 112 -7.22 18.63 -1.87
N GLU A 113 -7.59 18.02 -0.75
CA GLU A 113 -8.24 18.74 0.34
C GLU A 113 -7.22 19.55 1.14
N HIS A 114 -6.01 19.02 1.29
CA HIS A 114 -4.96 19.69 2.06
C HIS A 114 -4.04 20.56 1.20
N TYR A 115 -3.71 20.11 -0.02
CA TYR A 115 -2.72 20.80 -0.88
C TYR A 115 -3.29 21.41 -2.16
N GLY A 116 -4.56 21.16 -2.53
CA GLY A 116 -5.20 21.76 -3.70
C GLY A 116 -4.53 21.42 -5.04
N VAL A 117 -3.81 20.30 -5.12
CA VAL A 117 -3.08 19.90 -6.33
C VAL A 117 -4.04 19.28 -7.33
N ILE A 118 -4.20 19.92 -8.49
CA ILE A 118 -5.06 19.43 -9.58
C ILE A 118 -4.20 19.17 -10.82
N SER A 119 -4.15 17.92 -11.25
CA SER A 119 -3.38 17.50 -12.42
C SER A 119 -4.02 16.29 -13.11
N VAL A 120 -4.05 16.31 -14.44
CA VAL A 120 -4.52 15.18 -15.26
C VAL A 120 -3.69 13.91 -14.99
N LEU A 121 -2.39 14.07 -14.70
CA LEU A 121 -1.53 12.94 -14.35
C LEU A 121 -1.94 12.32 -13.01
N PHE A 122 -2.31 13.16 -12.04
CA PHE A 122 -2.75 12.70 -10.74
C PHE A 122 -4.09 11.97 -10.84
N GLU A 123 -5.09 12.50 -11.55
CA GLU A 123 -6.38 11.81 -11.71
C GLU A 123 -6.21 10.41 -12.32
N ARG A 124 -5.40 10.32 -13.39
CA ARG A 124 -5.10 9.03 -14.03
C ARG A 124 -4.38 8.07 -13.11
N PHE A 125 -3.47 8.57 -12.27
CA PHE A 125 -2.77 7.75 -11.28
C PHE A 125 -3.73 7.27 -10.18
N HIS A 126 -4.56 8.17 -9.65
CA HIS A 126 -5.46 7.90 -8.53
C HIS A 126 -6.55 6.90 -8.89
N GLU A 127 -7.09 6.91 -10.11
CA GLU A 127 -8.13 5.96 -10.54
C GLU A 127 -7.60 4.52 -10.76
N ARG A 128 -6.29 4.32 -10.71
CA ARG A 128 -5.63 3.09 -11.17
C ARG A 128 -4.95 2.33 -10.05
N HIS A 129 -5.75 1.62 -9.28
CA HIS A 129 -5.25 0.81 -8.18
C HIS A 129 -5.92 -0.56 -8.08
N CYS A 130 -5.16 -1.55 -7.62
CA CYS A 130 -5.64 -2.90 -7.33
C CYS A 130 -5.48 -3.23 -5.85
N CYS A 131 -6.55 -3.78 -5.26
CA CYS A 131 -6.57 -4.23 -3.87
C CYS A 131 -5.98 -5.63 -3.74
N VAL A 132 -4.83 -5.76 -3.07
CA VAL A 132 -4.18 -7.07 -2.82
C VAL A 132 -4.96 -7.87 -1.77
N MET A 133 -5.54 -7.21 -0.75
CA MET A 133 -6.37 -7.85 0.27
C MET A 133 -7.59 -8.56 -0.34
N ASP A 134 -8.24 -7.97 -1.34
CA ASP A 134 -9.37 -8.62 -2.02
C ASP A 134 -8.91 -9.84 -2.83
N ALA A 135 -7.76 -9.73 -3.52
CA ALA A 135 -7.17 -10.87 -4.23
C ALA A 135 -6.77 -12.00 -3.27
N TYR A 136 -6.19 -11.66 -2.12
CA TYR A 136 -5.82 -12.64 -1.09
C TYR A 136 -7.05 -13.29 -0.44
N ALA A 137 -8.11 -12.54 -0.17
CA ALA A 137 -9.38 -13.09 0.30
C ALA A 137 -9.96 -14.12 -0.69
N MET A 138 -9.91 -13.81 -1.99
CA MET A 138 -10.30 -14.75 -3.05
C MET A 138 -9.39 -15.98 -3.12
N TYR A 139 -8.08 -15.78 -2.97
CA TYR A 139 -7.08 -16.85 -2.94
C TYR A 139 -7.38 -17.86 -1.82
N ARG A 140 -7.59 -17.38 -0.59
CA ARG A 140 -7.95 -18.23 0.57
C ARG A 140 -9.32 -18.87 0.47
N GLY A 141 -10.24 -18.26 -0.28
CA GLY A 141 -11.55 -18.84 -0.58
C GLY A 141 -12.52 -18.97 0.60
N ILE A 142 -12.21 -18.42 1.77
CA ILE A 142 -13.08 -18.47 2.95
C ILE A 142 -14.31 -17.57 2.70
N LYS A 143 -15.50 -18.15 2.58
CA LYS A 143 -16.73 -17.41 2.29
C LYS A 143 -17.18 -16.53 3.46
N LYS A 144 -17.68 -15.33 3.14
CA LYS A 144 -18.32 -14.39 4.08
C LYS A 144 -19.40 -13.59 3.34
N GLY A 145 -20.67 -13.93 3.57
CA GLY A 145 -21.78 -13.40 2.77
C GLY A 145 -21.60 -13.75 1.29
N ASP A 146 -21.84 -12.77 0.42
CA ASP A 146 -21.67 -12.92 -1.05
C ASP A 146 -20.20 -12.86 -1.50
N GLY A 147 -19.27 -12.55 -0.59
CA GLY A 147 -17.85 -12.38 -0.88
C GLY A 147 -16.94 -13.37 -0.15
N TYR A 148 -15.70 -12.94 0.05
CA TYR A 148 -14.67 -13.67 0.78
C TYR A 148 -14.26 -12.90 2.03
N LYS A 149 -13.84 -13.64 3.06
CA LYS A 149 -13.31 -13.06 4.30
C LYS A 149 -12.02 -12.31 3.99
N LYS A 150 -12.03 -11.00 4.23
CA LYS A 150 -10.83 -10.17 4.21
C LYS A 150 -9.96 -10.47 5.44
N HIS A 151 -8.66 -10.42 5.24
CA HIS A 151 -7.64 -10.64 6.27
C HIS A 151 -6.85 -9.35 6.46
N LYS A 152 -6.38 -9.05 7.67
CA LYS A 152 -5.39 -7.99 7.84
C LYS A 152 -4.06 -8.46 7.24
N LEU A 153 -3.19 -7.53 6.86
CA LEU A 153 -1.90 -7.84 6.24
C LEU A 153 -1.08 -8.80 7.10
N ILE A 154 -0.97 -8.51 8.40
CA ILE A 154 -0.22 -9.33 9.35
C ILE A 154 -0.84 -10.73 9.45
N ASP A 155 -2.17 -10.83 9.62
CA ASP A 155 -2.85 -12.13 9.68
C ASP A 155 -2.64 -12.95 8.39
N ALA A 156 -2.68 -12.29 7.24
CA ALA A 156 -2.44 -12.92 5.95
C ALA A 156 -1.00 -13.42 5.83
N ALA A 157 -0.01 -12.59 6.21
CA ALA A 157 1.39 -12.98 6.21
C ALA A 157 1.65 -14.16 7.16
N GLU A 158 1.08 -14.13 8.36
CA GLU A 158 1.18 -15.22 9.35
C GLU A 158 0.59 -16.53 8.82
N HIS A 159 -0.60 -16.49 8.19
CA HIS A 159 -1.22 -17.67 7.61
C HIS A 159 -0.36 -18.35 6.52
N GLU A 160 0.42 -17.56 5.78
CA GLU A 160 1.28 -18.06 4.71
C GLU A 160 2.73 -18.32 5.17
N GLY A 161 3.02 -18.19 6.46
CA GLY A 161 4.36 -18.38 7.00
C GLY A 161 5.38 -17.33 6.52
N VAL A 162 4.90 -16.17 6.08
CA VAL A 162 5.75 -15.05 5.65
C VAL A 162 6.25 -14.31 6.89
N VAL A 163 7.57 -14.32 7.07
CA VAL A 163 8.25 -13.59 8.15
C VAL A 163 9.08 -12.48 7.51
N ILE A 164 8.94 -11.26 8.00
CA ILE A 164 9.85 -10.15 7.65
C ILE A 164 10.50 -9.63 8.91
N GLU A 165 11.80 -9.36 8.81
CA GLU A 165 12.58 -8.69 9.84
C GLU A 165 12.28 -7.19 9.80
N GLY A 166 11.75 -6.62 10.89
CA GLY A 166 11.47 -5.19 10.99
C GLY A 166 10.34 -4.86 11.98
N SER A 167 10.11 -3.57 12.22
CA SER A 167 8.92 -3.11 12.96
C SER A 167 7.71 -3.16 12.02
N ALA A 168 6.64 -3.81 12.47
CA ALA A 168 5.31 -3.65 11.88
C ALA A 168 4.90 -2.16 11.86
N HIS A 169 4.05 -1.76 10.92
CA HIS A 169 3.56 -0.37 10.77
C HIS A 169 4.63 0.63 10.31
N ARG A 170 5.38 0.23 9.28
CA ARG A 170 6.20 1.12 8.48
C ARG A 170 5.90 0.85 7.03
N ALA A 171 5.77 1.90 6.22
CA ALA A 171 5.29 1.75 4.86
C ALA A 171 6.14 0.79 4.02
N LEU A 172 7.47 0.82 4.19
CA LEU A 172 8.36 -0.09 3.47
C LEU A 172 8.21 -1.54 3.92
N SER A 173 8.10 -1.78 5.24
CA SER A 173 7.88 -3.12 5.79
C SER A 173 6.60 -3.73 5.24
N ASP A 174 5.53 -2.93 5.17
CA ASP A 174 4.21 -3.37 4.71
C ASP A 174 4.17 -3.58 3.19
N CYS A 175 4.90 -2.77 2.41
CA CYS A 175 5.15 -3.04 0.99
C CYS A 175 5.87 -4.38 0.77
N LEU A 176 6.91 -4.68 1.58
CA LEU A 176 7.66 -5.93 1.49
C LEU A 176 6.79 -7.14 1.89
N LEU A 177 5.99 -7.03 2.94
CA LEU A 177 5.03 -8.07 3.34
C LEU A 177 4.01 -8.33 2.23
N THR A 178 3.50 -7.25 1.63
CA THR A 178 2.57 -7.31 0.50
C THR A 178 3.22 -7.99 -0.71
N LEU A 179 4.49 -7.70 -0.99
CA LEU A 179 5.25 -8.37 -2.05
C LEU A 179 5.38 -9.87 -1.83
N GLU A 180 5.75 -10.29 -0.62
CA GLU A 180 5.90 -11.71 -0.31
C GLU A 180 4.55 -12.44 -0.41
N LEU A 181 3.45 -11.83 0.03
CA LEU A 181 2.11 -12.39 -0.19
C LEU A 181 1.74 -12.49 -1.66
N ILE A 182 2.09 -11.50 -2.48
CA ILE A 182 1.88 -11.57 -3.94
C ILE A 182 2.67 -12.74 -4.52
N LYS A 183 3.93 -12.94 -4.09
CA LYS A 183 4.76 -14.07 -4.56
C LYS A 183 4.17 -15.41 -4.13
N VAL A 184 3.65 -15.54 -2.91
CA VAL A 184 2.93 -16.75 -2.45
C VAL A 184 1.74 -17.02 -3.37
N MET A 185 0.84 -16.05 -3.54
CA MET A 185 -0.32 -16.19 -4.42
C MET A 185 0.06 -16.53 -5.87
N ALA A 186 1.15 -15.94 -6.38
CA ALA A 186 1.62 -16.17 -7.74
C ALA A 186 2.24 -17.57 -7.95
N LYS A 187 2.92 -18.12 -6.93
CA LYS A 187 3.33 -19.53 -6.93
C LYS A 187 2.09 -20.44 -6.97
N GLY A 188 1.04 -20.02 -6.27
CA GLY A 188 -0.19 -20.79 -6.10
C GLY A 188 -0.01 -21.87 -5.02
N ASP A 189 -1.13 -22.44 -4.61
CA ASP A 189 -1.11 -23.51 -3.62
C ASP A 189 -0.40 -24.74 -4.21
N GLY A 190 0.68 -25.19 -3.58
CA GLY A 190 1.13 -26.59 -3.67
C GLY A 190 0.24 -27.53 -2.86
N HIS A 191 -0.94 -27.07 -2.44
CA HIS A 191 -1.92 -27.85 -1.68
C HIS A 191 -2.78 -28.64 -2.67
N GLU A 192 -2.28 -29.82 -3.04
CA GLU A 192 -3.12 -30.96 -3.43
C GLU A 192 -3.95 -31.46 -2.24
#